data_AF-A0A927UYM0-F1
#
_entry.id   AF-A0A927UYM0-F1
#
_cell.length_a   1.000
_cell.length_b   1.000
_cell.length_c   1.000
_cell.angle_alpha   90.00
_cell.angle_beta   90.00
_cell.angle_gamma   90.00
#
_symmetry.space_group_name_H-M   'P 1'
#
loop_
_entity.id
_entity.type
_entity.pdbx_description
1 polymer ?
#
loop_
_entity_poly.entity_id
_entity_poly.type
_entity_poly.pdbx_seq_one_letter_code
_entity_poly.pdbx_strand_id
1 'polypeptide(L)'
;MALINYPECNKEISDKAKGCPYCGCPINQKEKKNLSKKIMVILLSVLLVMGIVIGFIMMLMNSKTLGEMAVENSFKELDKILLAPDTINVHECVSRDFTKEENNRDEVDESNEPYKEVMVYIHFSVSNSGGGITESEYIFACDKEGNVIEYMDLADMESTIAEGKMSALIMDYDNYVFFASLNGWDEDYVIYTTDEVEKLMK
;
A
#
# COMPACT_ATOMS: atom_id res chain seq x y z
N MET A 1 56.46 -12.64 8.49
CA MET A 1 56.68 -13.36 9.77
C MET A 1 56.55 -12.32 10.85
N ALA A 2 55.62 -12.50 11.81
CA ALA A 2 55.44 -11.51 12.87
C ALA A 2 56.21 -11.94 14.12
N LEU A 3 56.98 -11.02 14.68
CA LEU A 3 57.56 -11.19 16.01
C LEU A 3 56.53 -10.64 17.01
N ILE A 4 56.28 -11.39 18.08
CA ILE A 4 55.42 -11.01 19.19
C ILE A 4 56.27 -10.82 20.44
N ASN A 5 55.92 -9.85 21.28
CA ASN A 5 56.49 -9.72 22.60
C ASN A 5 55.79 -10.71 23.54
N TYR A 6 56.55 -11.63 24.13
CA TYR A 6 55.98 -12.60 25.06
C TYR A 6 55.64 -11.92 26.40
N PRO A 7 54.39 -12.02 26.88
CA PRO A 7 53.92 -11.24 28.03
C PRO A 7 54.62 -11.59 29.35
N GLU A 8 55.22 -12.77 29.50
CA GLU A 8 55.87 -13.14 30.75
C GLU A 8 57.33 -12.70 30.87
N CYS A 9 58.07 -12.64 29.75
CA CYS A 9 59.51 -12.31 29.78
C CYS A 9 59.88 -11.07 28.96
N ASN A 10 58.90 -10.43 28.29
CA ASN A 10 59.06 -9.25 27.45
C ASN A 10 60.20 -9.38 26.41
N LYS A 11 60.44 -10.60 25.91
CA LYS A 11 61.36 -10.86 24.81
C LYS A 11 60.58 -11.03 23.52
N GLU A 12 61.15 -10.54 22.42
CA GLU A 12 60.62 -10.77 21.09
C GLU A 12 60.85 -12.22 20.68
N ILE A 13 59.77 -12.89 20.29
CA ILE A 13 59.76 -14.28 19.84
C ILE A 13 58.83 -14.43 18.63
N SER A 14 59.00 -15.49 17.85
CA SER A 14 58.11 -15.74 16.69
C SER A 14 56.68 -16.03 17.13
N ASP A 15 55.72 -15.46 16.41
CA ASP A 15 54.29 -15.79 16.46
C ASP A 15 53.95 -17.28 16.28
N LYS A 16 54.90 -18.08 15.77
CA LYS A 16 54.78 -19.54 15.57
C LYS A 16 55.53 -20.39 16.59
N ALA A 17 56.24 -19.78 17.54
CA ALA A 17 56.96 -20.53 18.56
C ALA A 17 55.98 -21.37 19.41
N LYS A 18 56.33 -22.61 19.77
CA LYS A 18 55.50 -23.46 20.65
C LYS A 18 55.70 -23.13 22.13
N GLY A 19 56.84 -22.55 22.46
CA GLY A 19 57.25 -22.11 23.79
C GLY A 19 58.27 -20.99 23.67
N CYS A 20 58.40 -20.15 24.70
CA CYS A 20 59.40 -19.11 24.72
C CYS A 20 60.80 -19.73 24.98
N PRO A 21 61.80 -19.51 24.10
CA PRO A 21 63.14 -20.06 24.28
C PRO A 21 63.92 -19.41 25.44
N TYR A 22 63.46 -18.25 25.94
CA TYR A 22 64.14 -17.49 26.99
C TYR A 22 63.66 -17.81 28.40
N CYS A 23 62.36 -18.08 28.59
CA CYS A 23 61.80 -18.41 29.90
C CYS A 23 61.30 -19.85 30.02
N GLY A 24 61.16 -20.58 28.91
CA GLY A 24 60.66 -21.96 28.90
C GLY A 24 59.14 -22.10 29.00
N CYS A 25 58.39 -21.00 29.18
CA CYS A 25 56.94 -21.05 29.30
C CYS A 25 56.26 -21.38 27.95
N PRO A 26 55.23 -22.24 27.93
CA PRO A 26 54.50 -22.57 26.71
C PRO A 26 53.69 -21.36 26.19
N ILE A 27 53.66 -21.18 24.88
CA ILE A 27 52.82 -20.16 24.26
C ILE A 27 51.47 -20.80 24.03
N ASN A 28 50.51 -20.53 24.91
CA ASN A 28 49.13 -20.98 24.73
C ASN A 28 48.58 -20.34 23.46
N GLN A 29 48.60 -21.10 22.36
CA GLN A 29 47.89 -20.72 21.15
C GLN A 29 46.41 -20.68 21.50
N LYS A 30 45.78 -19.53 21.35
CA LYS A 30 44.32 -19.40 21.47
C LYS A 30 43.71 -20.40 20.50
N GLU A 31 43.15 -21.50 21.02
CA GLU A 31 42.47 -22.48 20.20
C GLU A 31 41.38 -21.73 19.43
N LYS A 32 41.44 -21.76 18.10
CA LYS A 32 40.33 -21.33 17.28
C LYS A 32 39.16 -22.23 17.65
N LYS A 33 38.18 -21.68 18.38
CA LYS A 33 36.90 -22.34 18.63
C LYS A 33 36.27 -22.61 17.27
N ASN A 34 36.47 -23.82 16.75
CA ASN A 34 35.72 -24.31 15.61
C ASN A 34 34.28 -24.47 16.09
N LEU A 35 33.39 -23.59 15.61
CA LEU A 35 31.96 -23.79 15.81
C LEU A 35 31.62 -25.19 15.29
N SER A 36 31.07 -26.03 16.15
CA SER A 36 30.75 -27.40 15.76
C SER A 36 29.72 -27.36 14.63
N LYS A 37 29.78 -28.32 13.70
CA LYS A 37 28.82 -28.43 12.60
C LYS A 37 27.37 -28.43 13.10
N LYS A 38 27.11 -28.95 14.30
CA LYS A 38 25.79 -28.91 14.96
C LYS A 38 25.30 -27.49 15.23
N ILE A 39 26.17 -26.61 15.73
CA ILE A 39 25.83 -25.19 15.97
C ILE A 39 25.55 -24.47 14.64
N MET A 40 26.34 -24.78 13.61
CA MET A 40 26.12 -24.19 12.28
C MET A 40 24.77 -24.60 11.67
N VAL A 41 24.37 -25.86 11.85
CA VAL A 41 23.06 -26.36 11.40
C VAL A 41 21.91 -25.69 12.18
N ILE A 42 22.05 -25.50 13.49
CA ILE A 42 21.04 -24.82 14.31
C ILE A 42 20.88 -23.34 13.90
N LEU A 43 21.99 -22.64 13.64
CA LEU A 43 21.94 -21.24 13.18
C LEU A 43 21.23 -21.12 11.83
N LEU A 44 21.52 -22.03 10.89
CA LEU A 44 20.85 -22.07 9.59
C LEU A 44 19.36 -22.38 9.72
N SER A 45 18.97 -23.33 10.58
CA SER A 45 17.56 -23.65 10.79
C SER A 45 16.79 -22.48 11.40
N VAL A 46 17.39 -21.75 12.35
CA VAL A 46 16.77 -20.58 12.97
C VAL A 46 16.60 -19.45 11.95
N LEU A 47 17.62 -19.17 11.12
CA LEU A 47 17.52 -18.19 10.04
C LEU A 47 16.40 -18.50 9.04
N LEU A 48 16.24 -19.78 8.71
CA LEU A 48 15.20 -20.24 7.78
C LEU A 48 13.80 -20.02 8.35
N VAL A 49 13.58 -20.38 9.62
CA VAL A 49 12.31 -20.14 10.32
C VAL A 49 12.01 -18.64 10.45
N MET A 50 13.02 -17.83 10.80
CA MET A 50 12.87 -16.37 10.86
C MET A 50 12.46 -15.78 9.51
N GLY A 51 13.06 -16.25 8.40
CA GLY A 51 12.70 -15.81 7.06
C GLY A 51 11.24 -16.11 6.71
N ILE A 52 10.74 -17.29 7.07
CA ILE A 52 9.34 -17.67 6.86
C ILE A 52 8.40 -16.79 7.67
N VAL A 53 8.72 -16.55 8.95
CA VAL A 53 7.91 -15.69 9.83
C VAL A 53 7.86 -14.26 9.30
N ILE A 54 9.00 -13.70 8.89
CA ILE A 54 9.06 -12.35 8.31
C ILE A 54 8.26 -12.27 7.01
N GLY A 55 8.41 -13.25 6.11
CA GLY A 55 7.64 -13.30 4.86
C GLY A 55 6.13 -13.38 5.11
N PHE A 56 5.71 -14.17 6.10
CA PHE A 56 4.31 -14.27 6.49
C PHE A 56 3.77 -12.95 7.06
N ILE A 57 4.54 -12.27 7.92
CA ILE A 57 4.16 -10.96 8.46
C ILE A 57 4.03 -9.92 7.34
N MET A 58 4.99 -9.88 6.39
CA MET A 58 4.93 -8.97 5.25
C MET A 58 3.68 -9.21 4.38
N MET A 59 3.28 -10.46 4.18
CA MET A 59 2.06 -10.81 3.46
C MET A 59 0.80 -10.29 4.16
N LEU A 60 0.75 -10.34 5.49
CA LEU A 60 -0.38 -9.81 6.26
C LEU A 60 -0.47 -8.28 6.22
N MET A 61 0.66 -7.59 6.17
CA MET A 61 0.70 -6.12 6.14
C MET A 61 0.36 -5.51 4.77
N ASN A 62 0.19 -6.34 3.73
CA ASN A 62 -0.06 -5.87 2.36
C ASN A 62 -1.52 -6.07 1.91
N SER A 63 -2.46 -6.31 2.83
CA SER A 63 -3.88 -6.37 2.49
C SER A 63 -4.43 -4.97 2.23
N LYS A 64 -4.95 -4.74 1.02
CA LYS A 64 -5.66 -3.49 0.67
C LYS A 64 -7.05 -3.47 1.32
N THR A 65 -7.52 -2.29 1.69
CA THR A 65 -8.91 -2.07 2.12
C THR A 65 -9.88 -2.10 0.93
N LEU A 66 -11.18 -2.25 1.19
CA LEU A 66 -12.18 -2.23 0.12
C LEU A 66 -12.17 -0.90 -0.66
N GLY A 67 -12.06 0.23 0.05
CA GLY A 67 -11.91 1.54 -0.58
C GLY A 67 -10.65 1.65 -1.44
N GLU A 68 -9.50 1.15 -0.99
CA GLU A 68 -8.27 1.11 -1.79
C GLU A 68 -8.41 0.26 -3.06
N MET A 69 -9.11 -0.88 -2.98
CA MET A 69 -9.39 -1.72 -4.15
C MET A 69 -10.33 -1.01 -5.14
N ALA A 70 -11.37 -0.35 -4.63
CA ALA A 70 -12.30 0.43 -5.44
C ALA A 70 -11.60 1.60 -6.15
N VAL A 71 -10.72 2.32 -5.46
CA VAL A 71 -9.92 3.40 -6.03
C VAL A 71 -9.00 2.87 -7.12
N GLU A 72 -8.25 1.80 -6.86
CA GLU A 72 -7.38 1.18 -7.86
C GLU A 72 -8.16 0.76 -9.11
N ASN A 73 -9.31 0.12 -8.95
CA ASN A 73 -10.12 -0.31 -10.07
C ASN A 73 -10.78 0.86 -10.81
N SER A 74 -11.11 1.96 -10.10
CA SER A 74 -11.59 3.20 -10.71
C SER A 74 -10.52 3.83 -11.60
N PHE A 75 -9.26 3.85 -11.16
CA PHE A 75 -8.15 4.30 -12.01
C PHE A 75 -7.92 3.39 -13.22
N LYS A 76 -8.02 2.06 -13.06
CA LYS A 76 -7.98 1.13 -14.20
C LYS A 76 -9.11 1.37 -15.19
N GLU A 77 -10.27 1.84 -14.73
CA GLU A 77 -11.38 2.20 -15.61
C GLU A 77 -11.12 3.54 -16.30
N LEU A 78 -10.61 4.55 -15.57
CA LEU A 78 -10.15 5.81 -16.16
C LEU A 78 -9.13 5.59 -17.28
N ASP A 79 -8.17 4.69 -17.08
CA ASP A 79 -7.15 4.36 -18.09
C ASP A 79 -7.76 3.88 -19.42
N LYS A 80 -8.95 3.25 -19.38
CA LYS A 80 -9.67 2.79 -20.58
C LYS A 80 -10.45 3.91 -21.26
N ILE A 81 -10.94 4.87 -20.49
CA ILE A 81 -11.83 5.94 -20.96
C ILE A 81 -11.03 7.13 -21.48
N LEU A 82 -9.87 7.41 -20.88
CA LEU A 82 -9.04 8.55 -21.23
C LEU A 82 -8.21 8.30 -22.50
N LEU A 83 -8.06 9.36 -23.31
CA LEU A 83 -7.23 9.32 -24.53
C LEU A 83 -5.72 9.40 -24.24
N ALA A 84 -5.33 9.95 -23.09
CA ALA A 84 -3.95 10.15 -22.68
C ALA A 84 -3.78 9.89 -21.16
N PRO A 85 -4.01 8.66 -20.67
CA PRO A 85 -4.02 8.36 -19.25
C PRO A 85 -2.68 8.61 -18.55
N ASP A 86 -1.55 8.43 -19.24
CA ASP A 86 -0.20 8.65 -18.70
C ASP A 86 0.09 10.10 -18.28
N THR A 87 -0.76 11.07 -18.66
CA THR A 87 -0.61 12.49 -18.32
C THR A 87 -1.57 12.95 -17.23
N ILE A 88 -2.29 12.03 -16.60
CA ILE A 88 -3.24 12.33 -15.53
C ILE A 88 -2.55 12.96 -14.32
N ASN A 89 -3.15 14.01 -13.80
CA ASN A 89 -2.75 14.69 -12.57
C ASN A 89 -3.96 14.73 -11.64
N VAL A 90 -3.92 13.97 -10.55
CA VAL A 90 -5.03 13.85 -9.61
C VAL A 90 -4.96 15.00 -8.60
N HIS A 91 -6.02 15.81 -8.56
CA HIS A 91 -6.17 16.92 -7.64
C HIS A 91 -6.85 16.49 -6.34
N GLU A 92 -7.83 15.60 -6.44
CA GLU A 92 -8.55 15.06 -5.29
C GLU A 92 -9.05 13.65 -5.59
N CYS A 93 -8.94 12.75 -4.61
CA CYS A 93 -9.51 11.42 -4.67
C CYS A 93 -10.09 11.06 -3.31
N VAL A 94 -11.36 10.67 -3.30
CA VAL A 94 -12.12 10.36 -2.08
C VAL A 94 -12.89 9.08 -2.31
N SER A 95 -12.92 8.19 -1.33
CA SER A 95 -13.83 7.04 -1.32
C SER A 95 -14.74 7.08 -0.11
N ARG A 96 -15.96 6.57 -0.27
CA ARG A 96 -16.90 6.29 0.83
C ARG A 96 -17.35 4.84 0.75
N ASP A 97 -17.21 4.14 1.86
CA ASP A 97 -17.58 2.73 2.04
C ASP A 97 -18.91 2.63 2.79
N PHE A 98 -19.97 2.22 2.10
CA PHE A 98 -21.33 2.12 2.62
C PHE A 98 -21.58 0.81 3.39
N THR A 99 -20.70 -0.19 3.28
CA THR A 99 -20.86 -1.48 3.99
C THR A 99 -20.86 -1.31 5.52
N LYS A 100 -20.26 -0.23 6.03
CA LYS A 100 -20.16 0.04 7.47
C LYS A 100 -21.48 0.52 8.09
N GLU A 101 -22.42 0.99 7.28
CA GLU A 101 -23.73 1.49 7.74
C GLU A 101 -24.79 0.38 7.93
N GLU A 102 -24.51 -0.87 7.53
CA GLU A 102 -25.48 -1.98 7.51
C GLU A 102 -25.97 -2.44 8.89
N ASN A 103 -25.33 -2.09 10.01
CA ASN A 103 -25.78 -2.56 11.34
C ASN A 103 -27.11 -1.92 11.83
N ASN A 104 -27.72 -1.02 11.04
CA ASN A 104 -28.96 -0.32 11.43
C ASN A 104 -30.03 -0.25 10.33
N ARG A 105 -29.85 -0.91 9.18
CA ARG A 105 -30.86 -0.95 8.11
C ARG A 105 -31.60 -2.28 8.17
N ASP A 106 -32.71 -2.30 8.91
CA ASP A 106 -33.70 -3.37 8.83
C ASP A 106 -34.11 -3.55 7.36
N GLU A 107 -33.97 -4.77 6.84
CA GLU A 107 -34.57 -5.32 5.60
C GLU A 107 -35.17 -4.30 4.61
N VAL A 108 -34.38 -3.84 3.63
CA VAL A 108 -34.96 -3.13 2.46
C VAL A 108 -34.43 -3.71 1.14
N ASP A 109 -35.40 -4.33 0.46
CA ASP A 109 -35.57 -4.57 -0.96
C ASP A 109 -34.76 -5.70 -1.62
N GLU A 110 -35.45 -6.81 -1.87
CA GLU A 110 -35.04 -8.02 -2.60
C GLU A 110 -34.85 -7.78 -4.12
N SER A 111 -34.60 -6.53 -4.51
CA SER A 111 -34.26 -6.17 -5.89
C SER A 111 -32.81 -6.58 -6.14
N ASN A 112 -32.61 -7.45 -7.12
CA ASN A 112 -31.32 -8.03 -7.52
C ASN A 112 -30.34 -7.00 -8.14
N GLU A 113 -30.48 -5.70 -7.84
CA GLU A 113 -29.54 -4.69 -8.32
C GLU A 113 -28.22 -4.83 -7.54
N PRO A 114 -27.07 -4.75 -8.23
CA PRO A 114 -25.78 -4.78 -7.54
C PRO A 114 -25.71 -3.57 -6.61
N TYR A 115 -25.81 -3.82 -5.30
CA TYR A 115 -25.66 -2.78 -4.29
C TYR A 115 -24.31 -2.08 -4.49
N LYS A 116 -24.38 -0.75 -4.45
CA LYS A 116 -23.20 0.11 -4.56
C LYS A 116 -22.59 0.20 -3.18
N GLU A 117 -21.52 -0.54 -2.98
CA GLU A 117 -20.88 -0.70 -1.66
C GLU A 117 -19.83 0.37 -1.42
N VAL A 118 -19.17 0.83 -2.49
CA VAL A 118 -18.19 1.91 -2.41
C VAL A 118 -18.42 2.91 -3.52
N MET A 119 -18.39 4.20 -3.19
CA MET A 119 -18.35 5.28 -4.16
C MET A 119 -16.97 5.92 -4.15
N VAL A 120 -16.40 6.14 -5.33
CA VAL A 120 -15.10 6.81 -5.50
C VAL A 120 -15.29 8.07 -6.33
N TYR A 121 -14.84 9.19 -5.81
CA TYR A 121 -14.76 10.46 -6.51
C TYR A 121 -13.31 10.74 -6.91
N ILE A 122 -13.10 11.17 -8.14
CA ILE A 122 -11.78 11.53 -8.67
C ILE A 122 -11.91 12.85 -9.43
N HIS A 123 -11.17 13.86 -8.96
CA HIS A 123 -10.96 15.11 -9.66
C HIS A 123 -9.53 15.15 -10.20
N PHE A 124 -9.38 15.33 -11.51
CA PHE A 124 -8.08 15.26 -12.17
C PHE A 124 -8.00 16.16 -13.40
N SER A 125 -6.78 16.38 -13.87
CA SER A 125 -6.51 17.00 -15.16
C SER A 125 -5.66 16.09 -16.06
N VAL A 126 -5.86 16.18 -17.37
CA VAL A 126 -5.13 15.41 -18.39
C VAL A 126 -4.59 16.36 -19.44
N SER A 127 -3.34 16.16 -19.84
CA SER A 127 -2.72 16.90 -20.93
C SER A 127 -2.91 16.17 -22.26
N ASN A 128 -3.48 16.86 -23.24
CA ASN A 128 -3.61 16.34 -24.60
C ASN A 128 -2.33 16.56 -25.43
N SER A 129 -2.22 15.86 -26.56
CA SER A 129 -1.05 15.96 -27.45
C SER A 129 -0.81 17.36 -28.04
N GLY A 130 -1.80 18.25 -27.99
CA GLY A 130 -1.69 19.65 -28.39
C GLY A 130 -1.21 20.60 -27.29
N GLY A 131 -0.91 20.09 -26.09
CA GLY A 131 -0.50 20.87 -24.92
C GLY A 131 -1.65 21.56 -24.18
N GLY A 132 -2.90 21.25 -24.55
CA GLY A 132 -4.08 21.68 -23.79
C GLY A 132 -4.27 20.80 -22.55
N ILE A 133 -4.75 21.41 -21.47
CA ILE A 133 -5.12 20.72 -20.24
C ILE A 133 -6.65 20.69 -20.17
N THR A 134 -7.20 19.51 -19.90
CA THR A 134 -8.62 19.31 -19.63
C THR A 134 -8.77 18.84 -18.20
N GLU A 135 -9.65 19.49 -17.45
CA GLU A 135 -10.01 19.14 -16.07
C GLU A 135 -11.34 18.39 -16.10
N SER A 136 -11.47 17.35 -15.28
CA SER A 136 -12.64 16.46 -15.27
C SER A 136 -12.86 15.85 -13.89
N GLU A 137 -14.12 15.57 -13.59
CA GLU A 137 -14.56 15.02 -12.33
C GLU A 137 -15.40 13.77 -12.62
N TYR A 138 -15.01 12.64 -12.02
CA TYR A 138 -15.70 11.37 -12.20
C TYR A 138 -16.13 10.80 -10.85
N ILE A 139 -17.31 10.18 -10.86
CA ILE A 139 -17.78 9.32 -9.77
C ILE A 139 -17.89 7.89 -10.28
N PHE A 140 -17.34 6.95 -9.52
CA PHE A 140 -17.40 5.51 -9.77
C PHE A 140 -18.19 4.84 -8.66
N ALA A 141 -19.12 3.95 -9.04
CA ALA A 141 -19.79 3.07 -8.10
C ALA A 141 -19.19 1.66 -8.21
N CYS A 142 -18.82 1.09 -7.07
CA CYS A 142 -18.15 -0.20 -6.98
C CYS A 142 -18.94 -1.21 -6.16
N ASP A 143 -18.78 -2.49 -6.52
CA ASP A 143 -19.35 -3.63 -5.77
C ASP A 143 -18.56 -3.93 -4.48
N LYS A 144 -19.00 -4.95 -3.74
CA LYS A 144 -18.34 -5.47 -2.52
C LYS A 144 -16.92 -6.04 -2.72
N GLU A 145 -16.51 -6.24 -3.96
CA GLU A 145 -15.15 -6.68 -4.33
C GLU A 145 -14.30 -5.49 -4.80
N GLY A 146 -14.88 -4.28 -4.82
CA GLY A 146 -14.25 -3.06 -5.31
C GLY A 146 -14.22 -2.96 -6.83
N ASN A 147 -14.96 -3.79 -7.57
CA ASN A 147 -15.03 -3.69 -9.03
C ASN A 147 -15.97 -2.55 -9.42
N VAL A 148 -15.57 -1.74 -10.41
CA VAL A 148 -16.42 -0.69 -10.97
C VAL A 148 -17.63 -1.33 -11.67
N ILE A 149 -18.83 -0.98 -11.22
CA ILE A 149 -20.10 -1.38 -11.84
C ILE A 149 -20.55 -0.32 -12.85
N GLU A 150 -20.40 0.95 -12.48
CA GLU A 150 -20.77 2.10 -13.29
C GLU A 150 -19.92 3.31 -12.92
N TYR A 151 -19.88 4.30 -13.81
CA TYR A 151 -19.22 5.57 -13.58
C TYR A 151 -19.98 6.69 -14.27
N MET A 152 -19.73 7.93 -13.84
CA MET A 152 -20.36 9.13 -14.36
C MET A 152 -19.35 10.26 -14.45
N ASP A 153 -19.29 10.92 -15.61
CA ASP A 153 -18.63 12.22 -15.78
C ASP A 153 -19.57 13.31 -15.25
N LEU A 154 -19.11 14.11 -14.29
CA LEU A 154 -19.95 15.16 -13.71
C LEU A 154 -20.29 16.26 -14.72
N ALA A 155 -19.45 16.45 -15.75
CA ALA A 155 -19.76 17.40 -16.82
C ALA A 155 -21.01 16.99 -17.61
N ASP A 156 -21.31 15.69 -17.70
CA ASP A 156 -22.49 15.15 -18.39
C ASP A 156 -23.76 15.18 -17.52
N MET A 157 -23.62 15.42 -16.20
CA MET A 157 -24.72 15.39 -15.24
C MET A 157 -25.74 16.52 -15.49
N GLU A 158 -25.29 17.71 -15.91
CA GLU A 158 -26.16 18.84 -16.23
C GLU A 158 -27.18 18.50 -17.34
N SER A 159 -26.78 17.65 -18.30
CA SER A 159 -27.65 17.21 -19.39
C SER A 159 -28.62 16.09 -18.97
N THR A 160 -28.17 15.20 -18.07
CA THR A 160 -28.94 14.02 -17.64
C THR A 160 -30.04 14.38 -16.65
N ILE A 161 -29.82 15.38 -15.79
CA ILE A 161 -30.85 15.97 -14.92
C ILE A 161 -31.96 16.61 -15.75
N ALA A 162 -31.63 17.26 -16.86
CA ALA A 162 -32.59 17.89 -17.76
C ALA A 162 -33.50 16.88 -18.50
N GLU A 163 -33.05 15.64 -18.70
CA GLU A 163 -33.80 14.58 -19.39
C GLU A 163 -34.68 13.71 -18.48
N GLY A 164 -34.68 13.94 -17.16
CA GLY A 164 -35.60 13.27 -16.22
C GLY A 164 -35.40 11.76 -16.07
N LYS A 165 -34.28 11.20 -16.52
CA LYS A 165 -33.99 9.75 -16.51
C LYS A 165 -33.36 9.23 -15.22
N MET A 166 -33.06 10.11 -14.26
CA MET A 166 -32.20 9.77 -13.12
C MET A 166 -32.92 9.98 -11.78
N SER A 167 -33.99 9.21 -11.56
CA SER A 167 -34.73 9.24 -10.29
C SER A 167 -34.18 8.27 -9.23
N ALA A 168 -33.41 7.25 -9.60
CA ALA A 168 -32.94 6.23 -8.65
C ALA A 168 -31.54 6.50 -8.06
N LEU A 169 -30.64 7.14 -8.83
CA LEU A 169 -29.32 7.56 -8.31
C LEU A 169 -29.38 8.82 -7.43
N ILE A 170 -30.51 9.54 -7.50
CA ILE A 170 -30.68 10.88 -6.91
C ILE A 170 -31.64 10.89 -5.71
N MET A 171 -32.22 9.76 -5.29
CA MET A 171 -33.17 9.79 -4.15
C MET A 171 -32.55 10.08 -2.77
N ASP A 172 -31.23 10.33 -2.69
CA ASP A 172 -30.55 10.95 -1.54
C ASP A 172 -29.74 12.22 -1.89
N TYR A 173 -29.85 12.73 -3.12
CA TYR A 173 -29.01 13.83 -3.62
C TYR A 173 -29.46 15.23 -3.19
N ASP A 174 -30.69 15.40 -2.70
CA ASP A 174 -31.15 16.70 -2.18
C ASP A 174 -30.45 17.11 -0.85
N ASN A 175 -29.62 16.24 -0.27
CA ASN A 175 -28.79 16.55 0.92
C ASN A 175 -27.27 16.42 0.72
N TYR A 176 -26.78 15.93 -0.42
CA TYR A 176 -25.35 15.60 -0.60
C TYR A 176 -24.77 16.02 -1.95
N VAL A 177 -25.19 17.17 -2.48
CA VAL A 177 -24.30 17.94 -3.37
C VAL A 177 -23.08 18.31 -2.54
N PHE A 178 -22.05 17.48 -2.60
CA PHE A 178 -20.67 17.81 -3.01
C PHE A 178 -20.16 19.23 -2.75
N PHE A 179 -20.60 19.84 -1.67
CA PHE A 179 -19.92 20.94 -1.00
C PHE A 179 -19.28 20.31 0.22
N ALA A 180 -18.03 19.89 0.06
CA ALA A 180 -17.04 20.05 1.11
C ALA A 180 -16.91 21.55 1.46
N SER A 181 -17.98 22.16 1.96
CA SER A 181 -17.90 23.33 2.82
C SER A 181 -17.45 22.80 4.17
N LEU A 182 -16.14 22.59 4.30
CA LEU A 182 -15.30 23.01 5.43
C LEU A 182 -15.72 22.69 6.89
N ASN A 183 -16.84 22.01 7.21
CA ASN A 183 -17.42 22.07 8.56
C ASN A 183 -18.15 20.79 9.04
N GLY A 184 -17.80 19.61 8.55
CA GLY A 184 -18.29 18.36 9.17
C GLY A 184 -18.10 17.16 8.28
N TRP A 185 -16.94 16.51 8.41
CA TRP A 185 -16.70 15.23 7.74
C TRP A 185 -17.38 14.14 8.57
N ASP A 186 -18.28 13.40 7.96
CA ASP A 186 -18.77 12.13 8.50
C ASP A 186 -17.57 11.15 8.58
N GLU A 187 -17.53 10.26 9.57
CA GLU A 187 -16.37 9.39 9.86
C GLU A 187 -16.04 8.38 8.75
N ASP A 188 -16.91 8.25 7.73
CA ASP A 188 -16.86 7.20 6.72
C ASP A 188 -16.19 7.58 5.39
N TYR A 189 -15.70 8.81 5.27
CA TYR A 189 -14.94 9.26 4.11
C TYR A 189 -13.44 9.01 4.27
N VAL A 190 -12.82 8.42 3.25
CA VAL A 190 -11.36 8.27 3.15
C VAL A 190 -10.85 9.19 2.05
N ILE A 191 -10.06 10.19 2.42
CA ILE A 191 -9.35 11.08 1.50
C ILE A 191 -7.98 10.47 1.22
N TYR A 192 -7.63 10.35 -0.05
CA TYR A 192 -6.33 9.84 -0.46
C TYR A 192 -5.39 11.01 -0.75
N THR A 193 -4.20 10.97 -0.14
CA THR A 193 -3.11 11.86 -0.49
C THR A 193 -2.57 11.54 -1.89
N THR A 194 -1.87 12.49 -2.52
CA THR A 194 -1.25 12.28 -3.83
C THR A 194 -0.32 11.06 -3.84
N ASP A 195 0.48 10.87 -2.78
CA ASP A 195 1.40 9.73 -2.66
C ASP A 195 0.65 8.38 -2.57
N GLU A 196 -0.50 8.34 -1.90
CA GLU A 196 -1.34 7.15 -1.81
C GLU A 196 -1.99 6.81 -3.15
N VAL A 197 -2.51 7.83 -3.84
CA VAL A 197 -3.06 7.67 -5.20
C VAL A 197 -1.98 7.14 -6.15
N GLU A 198 -0.79 7.74 -6.17
CA GLU A 198 0.32 7.27 -7.01
C GLU A 198 0.75 5.83 -6.70
N LYS A 199 0.61 5.39 -5.44
CA LYS A 199 0.90 4.01 -5.05
C LYS A 199 -0.18 3.04 -5.53
N LEU A 200 -1.44 3.49 -5.56
CA LEU A 200 -2.57 2.68 -6.02
C LEU A 200 -2.65 2.60 -7.56
N MET A 201 -2.12 3.59 -8.26
CA MET A 201 -2.03 3.61 -9.73
C MET A 201 -0.89 2.74 -10.30
N LYS A 202 0.08 2.29 -9.48
CA LYS A 202 1.25 1.49 -9.89
C LYS A 202 1.02 -0.01 -9.74
#